data_AF-W7TU13-F1
#
_entry.id   AF-W7TU13-F1
#
_cell.length_a   1.000
_cell.length_b   1.000
_cell.length_c   1.000
_cell.angle_alpha   90.00
_cell.angle_beta   90.00
_cell.angle_gamma   90.00
#
_symmetry.space_group_name_H-M   'P 1'
#
loop_
_entity.id
_entity.type
_entity.pdbx_description
1 polymer ?
#
loop_
_entity_poly.entity_id
_entity_poly.type
_entity_poly.pdbx_seq_one_letter_code
_entity_poly.pdbx_strand_id
1 'polypeptide(L)'
;MHILNCTTPAQYFHALRRQLLRPFRKPLVLMTPKTLLRHPSAVSSLPEMEIGTTFQPVLASTLDGRPWKGGLKGREGDEREGGREGRLPPTVLLCCGKIYYDIVKDAEGRKDLDPSQILLLRLEELSPFPRSALAPFLPPALPLPSSPTTYFWVQEEPWNAGAWAFISSHLRPSLPALTYIGPPPLPTPAVGTREGHAEERERLLTTLWENVREGGAADRLDEA
;
A
#
# COMPACT_ATOMS: atom_id res chain seq x y z
N MET A 1 -7.27 15.79 -11.98
CA MET A 1 -6.35 14.88 -12.71
C MET A 1 -6.35 13.56 -11.97
N HIS A 2 -6.29 12.42 -12.64
CA HIS A 2 -6.11 11.13 -11.98
C HIS A 2 -4.62 10.80 -11.93
N ILE A 3 -4.11 10.35 -10.78
CA ILE A 3 -2.72 9.96 -10.58
C ILE A 3 -2.70 8.52 -10.09
N LEU A 4 -2.16 7.61 -10.90
CA LEU A 4 -2.14 6.17 -10.66
C LEU A 4 -0.71 5.60 -10.66
N ASN A 5 -0.52 4.51 -9.93
CA ASN A 5 0.69 3.68 -9.97
C ASN A 5 0.27 2.21 -9.91
N CYS A 6 0.00 1.62 -11.07
CA CYS A 6 -0.63 0.31 -11.15
C CYS A 6 0.38 -0.82 -10.86
N THR A 7 0.02 -1.74 -9.96
CA THR A 7 0.90 -2.88 -9.63
C THR A 7 0.62 -4.14 -10.44
N THR A 8 -0.60 -4.30 -10.99
CA THR A 8 -0.97 -5.49 -11.78
C THR A 8 -1.35 -5.15 -13.22
N PRO A 9 -1.16 -6.07 -14.18
CA PRO A 9 -1.62 -5.88 -15.56
C PRO A 9 -3.13 -5.63 -15.67
N ALA A 10 -3.97 -6.30 -14.85
CA ALA A 10 -5.42 -6.06 -14.84
C ALA A 10 -5.77 -4.62 -14.42
N GLN A 11 -5.09 -4.08 -13.41
CA GLN A 11 -5.27 -2.68 -12.99
C GLN A 11 -4.91 -1.71 -14.11
N TYR A 12 -3.81 -1.97 -14.83
CA TYR A 12 -3.43 -1.15 -15.97
C TYR A 12 -4.44 -1.24 -17.13
N PHE A 13 -4.93 -2.44 -17.46
CA PHE A 13 -6.00 -2.67 -18.44
C PHE A 13 -7.25 -1.85 -18.11
N HIS A 14 -7.73 -1.92 -16.86
CA HIS A 14 -8.92 -1.20 -16.43
C HIS A 14 -8.69 0.31 -16.39
N ALA A 15 -7.50 0.77 -15.97
CA ALA A 15 -7.16 2.18 -15.94
C ALA A 15 -7.23 2.83 -17.34
N LEU A 16 -6.74 2.13 -18.37
CA LEU A 16 -6.81 2.58 -19.76
C LEU A 16 -8.24 2.60 -20.29
N ARG A 17 -9.01 1.50 -20.12
CA ARG A 17 -10.41 1.42 -20.58
C ARG A 17 -11.27 2.51 -19.96
N ARG A 18 -11.07 2.78 -18.67
CA ARG A 18 -11.79 3.80 -17.90
C ARG A 18 -11.64 5.20 -18.48
N GLN A 19 -10.57 5.52 -19.21
CA GLN A 19 -10.41 6.82 -19.89
C GLN A 19 -11.41 7.03 -21.02
N LEU A 20 -11.80 5.95 -21.71
CA LEU A 20 -12.72 5.99 -22.84
C LEU A 20 -14.17 5.72 -22.42
N LEU A 21 -14.39 4.78 -21.48
CA LEU A 21 -15.71 4.35 -21.05
C LEU A 21 -16.45 5.39 -20.20
N ARG A 22 -15.74 6.26 -19.48
CA ARG A 22 -16.39 7.34 -18.72
C ARG A 22 -17.01 8.37 -19.66
N PRO A 23 -18.17 8.97 -19.32
CA PRO A 23 -18.83 9.98 -20.15
C PRO A 23 -18.14 11.35 -20.13
N PHE A 24 -16.91 11.43 -19.61
CA PHE A 24 -16.10 12.63 -19.51
C PHE A 24 -14.63 12.31 -19.75
N ARG A 25 -13.81 13.35 -19.94
CA ARG A 25 -12.35 13.23 -20.10
C ARG A 25 -11.66 13.95 -18.94
N LYS A 26 -10.72 13.26 -18.29
CA LYS A 26 -9.82 13.83 -17.28
C LYS A 26 -8.42 13.33 -17.56
N PRO A 27 -7.38 14.19 -17.49
CA PRO A 27 -6.01 13.73 -17.65
C PRO A 27 -5.67 12.61 -16.66
N LEU A 28 -4.94 11.61 -17.15
CA LEU A 28 -4.41 10.49 -16.40
C LEU A 28 -2.89 10.57 -16.38
N VAL A 29 -2.32 10.77 -15.20
CA VAL A 29 -0.90 10.59 -14.95
C VAL A 29 -0.72 9.17 -14.42
N LEU A 30 0.08 8.39 -15.12
CA LEU A 30 0.35 7.01 -14.76
C LEU A 30 1.85 6.83 -14.57
N MET A 31 2.24 6.40 -13.36
CA MET A 31 3.61 6.03 -13.08
C MET A 31 3.82 4.63 -13.67
N THR A 32 4.34 4.61 -14.89
CA THR A 32 4.45 3.37 -15.66
C THR A 32 5.54 2.47 -15.10
N PRO A 33 5.29 1.14 -15.04
CA PRO A 33 6.26 0.21 -14.51
C PRO A 33 7.47 0.06 -15.43
N LYS A 34 8.66 -0.12 -14.83
CA LYS A 34 9.87 -0.57 -15.53
C LYS A 34 10.14 -2.05 -15.20
N THR A 35 10.39 -2.33 -13.92
CA THR A 35 10.68 -3.69 -13.42
C THR A 35 9.48 -4.61 -13.55
N LEU A 36 8.25 -4.12 -13.30
CA LEU A 36 7.05 -4.97 -13.27
C LEU A 36 6.66 -5.54 -14.64
N LEU A 37 7.20 -4.99 -15.74
CA LEU A 37 6.94 -5.49 -17.09
C LEU A 37 7.34 -6.96 -17.29
N ARG A 38 8.30 -7.46 -16.51
CA ARG A 38 8.79 -8.85 -16.57
C ARG A 38 8.86 -9.52 -15.20
N HIS A 39 8.23 -8.93 -14.19
CA HIS A 39 8.30 -9.48 -12.84
C HIS A 39 7.37 -10.70 -12.74
N PRO A 40 7.86 -11.87 -12.28
CA PRO A 40 7.10 -13.12 -12.33
C PRO A 40 5.81 -13.08 -11.50
N SER A 41 5.81 -12.33 -10.38
CA SER A 41 4.63 -12.16 -9.54
C SER A 41 3.70 -11.01 -10.00
N ALA A 42 4.11 -10.22 -11.01
CA ALA A 42 3.30 -9.11 -11.54
C ALA A 42 2.49 -9.55 -12.76
N VAL A 43 1.71 -10.62 -12.59
CA VAL A 43 0.86 -11.23 -13.61
C VAL A 43 -0.60 -11.10 -13.22
N SER A 44 -1.48 -11.10 -14.23
CA SER A 44 -2.93 -11.13 -14.04
C SER A 44 -3.54 -12.22 -14.90
N SER A 45 -4.63 -12.80 -14.41
CA SER A 45 -5.40 -13.78 -15.16
C SER A 45 -6.48 -13.10 -16.01
N LEU A 46 -6.94 -13.75 -17.08
CA LEU A 46 -8.01 -13.20 -17.92
C LEU A 46 -9.32 -12.92 -17.17
N PRO A 47 -9.76 -13.74 -16.19
CA PRO A 47 -10.94 -13.45 -15.37
C PRO A 47 -10.89 -12.09 -14.65
N GLU A 48 -9.70 -11.57 -14.32
CA GLU A 48 -9.54 -10.24 -13.70
C GLU A 48 -9.83 -9.09 -14.68
N MET A 49 -10.02 -9.40 -15.97
CA MET A 49 -10.32 -8.46 -17.05
C MET A 49 -11.69 -8.72 -17.71
N GLU A 50 -12.44 -9.70 -17.22
CA GLU A 50 -13.76 -10.08 -17.73
C GLU A 50 -14.86 -9.06 -17.39
N ILE A 51 -16.04 -9.26 -17.98
CA ILE A 51 -17.23 -8.44 -17.71
C ILE A 51 -17.57 -8.47 -16.21
N GLY A 52 -17.86 -7.31 -15.63
CA GLY A 52 -18.13 -7.16 -14.20
C GLY A 52 -16.91 -6.81 -13.35
N THR A 53 -15.70 -6.89 -13.91
CA THR A 53 -14.48 -6.39 -13.27
C THR A 53 -14.25 -4.90 -13.55
N THR A 54 -13.53 -4.24 -12.66
CA THR A 54 -13.23 -2.80 -12.75
C THR A 54 -11.91 -2.48 -12.06
N PHE A 55 -11.37 -1.30 -12.37
CA PHE A 55 -10.24 -0.73 -11.65
C PHE A 55 -10.56 -0.58 -10.15
N GLN A 56 -9.66 -1.07 -9.30
CA GLN A 56 -9.75 -0.96 -7.86
C GLN A 56 -8.77 0.11 -7.36
N PRO A 57 -9.24 1.21 -6.73
CA PRO A 57 -8.34 2.26 -6.22
C PRO A 57 -7.37 1.79 -5.13
N VAL A 58 -7.77 0.75 -4.39
CA VAL A 58 -6.98 0.10 -3.34
C VAL A 58 -7.08 -1.41 -3.51
N LEU A 59 -5.95 -2.11 -3.49
CA LEU A 59 -5.90 -3.57 -3.40
C LEU A 59 -5.47 -3.96 -1.99
N ALA A 60 -6.17 -4.93 -1.40
CA ALA A 60 -5.87 -5.45 -0.06
C ALA A 60 -5.47 -6.92 -0.15
N SER A 61 -4.36 -7.29 0.49
CA SER A 61 -3.90 -8.68 0.57
C SER A 61 -3.19 -8.96 1.89
N THR A 62 -3.19 -10.22 2.32
CA THR A 62 -2.23 -10.70 3.31
C THR A 62 -0.80 -10.65 2.76
N LEU A 63 0.19 -10.83 3.65
CA LEU A 63 1.60 -10.80 3.27
C LEU A 63 2.00 -11.90 2.27
N ASP A 64 1.31 -13.05 2.30
CA ASP A 64 1.50 -14.16 1.35
C ASP A 64 0.70 -13.98 0.04
N GLY A 65 0.14 -12.80 -0.20
CA GLY A 65 -0.49 -12.43 -1.47
C GLY A 65 -1.95 -12.88 -1.61
N ARG A 66 -2.55 -13.51 -0.60
CA ARG A 66 -3.98 -13.86 -0.65
C ARG A 66 -4.85 -12.60 -0.58
N PRO A 67 -5.88 -12.44 -1.44
CA PRO A 67 -6.78 -11.29 -1.38
C PRO A 67 -7.45 -11.18 -0.01
N TRP A 68 -7.44 -9.98 0.57
CA TRP A 68 -8.09 -9.71 1.85
C TRP A 68 -9.55 -9.28 1.61
N LYS A 69 -10.50 -9.97 2.25
CA LYS A 69 -11.94 -9.71 2.09
C LYS A 69 -12.61 -9.06 3.29
N GLY A 70 -11.91 -8.88 4.42
CA GLY A 70 -12.45 -8.27 5.63
C GLY A 70 -12.32 -6.74 5.71
N GLY A 71 -13.08 -6.10 6.58
CA GLY A 71 -12.94 -4.68 6.92
C GLY A 71 -13.55 -4.35 8.29
N LEU A 72 -13.27 -3.16 8.83
CA LEU A 72 -13.79 -2.65 10.11
C LEU A 72 -15.32 -2.47 10.12
N LYS A 73 -15.92 -2.33 8.94
CA LYS A 73 -17.37 -2.41 8.75
C LYS A 73 -17.67 -3.68 7.98
N GLY A 74 -18.06 -4.73 8.68
CA GLY A 74 -18.71 -5.87 8.06
C GLY A 74 -20.01 -5.40 7.37
N ARG A 75 -20.30 -5.94 6.18
CA ARG A 75 -21.70 -6.06 5.77
C ARG A 75 -22.28 -7.18 6.62
N GLU A 76 -23.44 -6.97 7.25
CA GLU A 76 -24.19 -8.05 7.88
C GLU A 76 -24.37 -9.19 6.85
N GLY A 77 -23.88 -10.38 7.18
CA GLY A 77 -24.15 -11.61 6.42
C GLY A 77 -23.03 -12.22 5.57
N ASP A 78 -21.75 -11.80 5.69
CA ASP A 78 -20.64 -12.45 4.97
C ASP A 78 -19.76 -13.30 5.91
N GLU A 79 -20.30 -14.44 6.33
CA GLU A 79 -19.55 -15.50 7.04
C GLU A 79 -18.61 -16.23 6.06
N ARG A 80 -17.48 -15.63 5.67
CA ARG A 80 -16.44 -16.35 4.92
C ARG A 80 -15.03 -16.04 5.42
N GLU A 81 -14.48 -17.09 6.04
CA GLU A 81 -13.08 -17.42 6.35
C GLU A 81 -12.02 -16.33 6.08
N GLY A 82 -11.45 -15.82 7.17
CA GLY A 82 -10.11 -15.21 7.16
C GLY A 82 -9.96 -13.93 7.97
N GLY A 83 -11.04 -13.19 8.21
CA GLY A 83 -11.07 -12.07 9.16
C GLY A 83 -11.93 -12.42 10.36
N ARG A 84 -11.39 -12.33 11.59
CA ARG A 84 -12.26 -12.24 12.77
C ARG A 84 -13.17 -11.03 12.54
N GLU A 85 -14.49 -11.24 12.49
CA GLU A 85 -15.48 -10.19 12.22
C GLU A 85 -15.12 -8.89 12.94
N GLY A 86 -14.99 -7.81 12.17
CA GLY A 86 -14.82 -6.45 12.70
C GLY A 86 -13.42 -6.06 13.21
N ARG A 87 -12.37 -6.88 13.03
CA ARG A 87 -11.01 -6.50 13.49
C ARG A 87 -9.94 -6.65 12.40
N LEU A 88 -9.20 -5.57 12.15
CA LEU A 88 -7.99 -5.58 11.34
C LEU A 88 -6.85 -6.30 12.06
N PRO A 89 -5.86 -6.84 11.33
CA PRO A 89 -4.71 -7.45 11.96
C PRO A 89 -3.85 -6.42 12.72
N PRO A 90 -2.91 -6.86 13.58
CA PRO A 90 -2.05 -5.97 14.36
C PRO A 90 -1.21 -5.00 13.52
N THR A 91 -0.91 -5.35 12.27
CA THR A 91 -0.09 -4.52 11.40
C THR A 91 -0.76 -4.28 10.05
N VAL A 92 -0.77 -3.02 9.62
CA VAL A 92 -1.23 -2.61 8.29
C VAL A 92 -0.11 -1.84 7.60
N LEU A 93 0.38 -2.33 6.46
CA LEU A 93 1.35 -1.65 5.62
C LEU A 93 0.63 -1.05 4.42
N LEU A 94 0.70 0.27 4.28
CA LEU A 94 0.22 1.00 3.12
C LEU A 94 1.41 1.29 2.20
N CYS A 95 1.25 1.05 0.91
CA CYS A 95 2.28 1.33 -0.08
C CYS A 95 1.67 1.67 -1.44
N CYS A 96 2.50 2.07 -2.39
CA CYS A 96 2.10 2.42 -3.75
C CYS A 96 3.14 1.92 -4.74
N GLY A 97 2.70 1.27 -5.82
CA GLY A 97 3.61 0.80 -6.86
C GLY A 97 4.50 -0.38 -6.48
N LYS A 98 5.71 -0.43 -7.06
CA LYS A 98 6.54 -1.64 -7.11
C LYS A 98 7.09 -2.11 -5.76
N ILE A 99 7.22 -1.21 -4.77
CA ILE A 99 7.73 -1.53 -3.43
C ILE A 99 6.94 -2.66 -2.77
N TYR A 100 5.66 -2.83 -3.13
CA TYR A 100 4.85 -3.99 -2.72
C TYR A 100 5.56 -5.33 -2.98
N TYR A 101 6.14 -5.51 -4.16
CA TYR A 101 6.79 -6.76 -4.54
C TYR A 101 8.11 -6.97 -3.77
N ASP A 102 8.82 -5.89 -3.47
CA ASP A 102 10.03 -5.96 -2.66
C ASP A 102 9.71 -6.35 -1.21
N ILE A 103 8.61 -5.82 -0.63
CA ILE A 103 8.13 -6.19 0.71
C ILE A 103 7.75 -7.67 0.78
N VAL A 104 6.93 -8.15 -0.16
CA VAL A 104 6.47 -9.56 -0.19
C VAL A 104 7.66 -10.50 -0.36
N LYS A 105 8.57 -10.19 -1.29
CA LYS A 105 9.75 -11.00 -1.54
C LYS A 105 10.68 -11.08 -0.33
N ASP A 106 10.91 -9.97 0.38
CA ASP A 106 11.74 -9.98 1.59
C ASP A 106 11.07 -10.75 2.72
N ALA A 107 9.73 -10.68 2.83
CA ALA A 107 8.97 -11.44 3.81
C ALA A 107 9.01 -12.95 3.61
N GLU A 108 9.07 -13.46 2.36
CA GLU A 108 9.17 -14.90 2.08
C GLU A 108 10.38 -15.57 2.76
N GLY A 109 11.46 -14.82 2.99
CA GLY A 109 12.66 -15.32 3.68
C GLY A 109 12.56 -15.32 5.21
N ARG A 110 11.50 -14.75 5.79
CA ARG A 110 11.39 -14.50 7.24
C ARG A 110 10.43 -15.46 7.91
N LYS A 111 10.97 -16.33 8.76
CA LYS A 111 10.19 -17.35 9.50
C LYS A 111 9.53 -16.82 10.78
N ASP A 112 9.95 -15.65 11.22
CA ASP A 112 9.45 -14.97 12.42
C ASP A 112 8.19 -14.12 12.16
N LEU A 113 7.77 -14.01 10.89
CA LEU A 113 6.56 -13.30 10.51
C LEU A 113 5.38 -14.27 10.39
N ASP A 114 4.24 -13.86 10.93
CA ASP A 114 2.95 -14.49 10.66
C ASP A 114 2.20 -13.68 9.58
N PRO A 115 2.06 -14.20 8.34
CA PRO A 115 1.38 -13.49 7.26
C PRO A 115 -0.06 -13.07 7.57
N SER A 116 -0.72 -13.73 8.52
CA SER A 116 -2.10 -13.41 8.93
C SER A 116 -2.18 -12.17 9.82
N GLN A 117 -1.05 -11.74 10.41
CA GLN A 117 -0.96 -10.57 11.28
C GLN A 117 -0.60 -9.29 10.53
N ILE A 118 -0.38 -9.37 9.22
CA ILE A 118 0.05 -8.24 8.39
C ILE A 118 -0.88 -8.10 7.18
N LEU A 119 -1.56 -6.96 7.11
CA LEU A 119 -2.36 -6.54 5.96
C LEU A 119 -1.56 -5.58 5.08
N LEU A 120 -1.44 -5.89 3.80
CA LEU A 120 -0.88 -5.02 2.78
C LEU A 120 -2.01 -4.28 2.04
N LEU A 121 -1.94 -2.95 2.03
CA LEU A 121 -2.82 -2.08 1.26
C LEU A 121 -2.01 -1.38 0.18
N ARG A 122 -2.28 -1.70 -1.07
CA ARG A 122 -1.70 -1.02 -2.23
C ARG A 122 -2.64 0.09 -2.68
N LEU A 123 -2.19 1.34 -2.60
CA LEU A 123 -2.89 2.48 -3.18
C LEU A 123 -2.54 2.57 -4.66
N GLU A 124 -3.46 2.09 -5.51
CA GLU A 124 -3.30 2.10 -6.96
C GLU A 124 -3.68 3.46 -7.56
N GLU A 125 -4.60 4.19 -6.89
CA GLU A 125 -4.99 5.57 -7.20
C GLU A 125 -4.60 6.48 -6.05
N LEU A 126 -3.66 7.40 -6.30
CA LEU A 126 -3.25 8.44 -5.35
C LEU A 126 -4.22 9.63 -5.41
N SER A 127 -4.59 10.05 -6.61
CA SER A 127 -5.51 11.18 -6.83
C SER A 127 -6.61 10.81 -7.82
N PRO A 128 -7.89 11.12 -7.53
CA PRO A 128 -8.40 11.64 -6.26
C PRO A 128 -8.16 10.65 -5.10
N PHE A 129 -7.96 11.16 -3.89
CA PHE A 129 -7.66 10.30 -2.74
C PHE A 129 -8.80 9.29 -2.48
N PRO A 130 -8.53 7.97 -2.42
CA PRO A 130 -9.56 6.92 -2.48
C PRO A 130 -10.20 6.66 -1.11
N ARG A 131 -10.79 7.69 -0.51
CA ARG A 131 -11.31 7.67 0.87
C ARG A 131 -12.37 6.58 1.09
N SER A 132 -13.26 6.36 0.12
CA SER A 132 -14.31 5.33 0.22
C SER A 132 -13.74 3.91 0.16
N ALA A 133 -12.71 3.68 -0.67
CA ALA A 133 -12.06 2.38 -0.78
C ALA A 133 -11.18 2.08 0.45
N LEU A 134 -10.60 3.11 1.08
CA LEU A 134 -9.82 2.98 2.31
C LEU A 134 -10.68 2.91 3.58
N ALA A 135 -11.90 3.44 3.58
CA ALA A 135 -12.77 3.51 4.76
C ALA A 135 -12.95 2.17 5.52
N PRO A 136 -13.02 0.99 4.88
CA PRO A 136 -13.08 -0.28 5.59
C PRO A 136 -11.79 -0.63 6.36
N PHE A 137 -10.67 0.01 6.06
CA PHE A 137 -9.36 -0.28 6.65
C PHE A 137 -8.86 0.81 7.59
N LEU A 138 -9.61 1.89 7.76
CA LEU A 138 -9.24 3.01 8.62
C LEU A 138 -10.16 3.08 9.84
N PRO A 139 -9.63 3.32 11.04
CA PRO A 139 -10.47 3.52 12.21
C PRO A 139 -11.38 4.75 12.00
N PRO A 140 -12.56 4.79 12.64
CA PRO A 140 -13.41 5.97 12.63
C PRO A 140 -12.65 7.17 13.22
N ALA A 141 -12.90 8.36 12.68
CA ALA A 141 -12.09 9.55 12.95
C ALA A 141 -12.10 10.00 14.43
N LEU A 142 -13.11 9.66 15.24
CA LEU A 142 -13.30 10.03 16.66
C LEU A 142 -14.36 9.10 17.32
N PRO A 143 -14.30 8.75 18.63
CA PRO A 143 -13.17 8.73 19.56
C PRO A 143 -12.57 7.31 19.71
N LEU A 144 -11.26 7.28 19.97
CA LEU A 144 -10.40 6.08 19.99
C LEU A 144 -10.57 5.27 21.29
N PRO A 145 -11.00 3.99 21.27
CA PRO A 145 -10.29 2.98 22.01
C PRO A 145 -8.97 2.72 21.27
N SER A 146 -7.89 2.55 22.03
CA SER A 146 -6.55 2.17 21.56
C SER A 146 -6.66 1.13 20.43
N SER A 147 -6.54 1.57 19.17
CA SER A 147 -6.54 0.64 18.05
C SER A 147 -5.31 -0.25 18.23
N PRO A 148 -5.46 -1.57 18.38
CA PRO A 148 -4.32 -2.48 18.54
C PRO A 148 -3.56 -2.68 17.21
N THR A 149 -3.94 -1.95 16.16
CA THR A 149 -3.38 -2.02 14.82
C THR A 149 -2.42 -0.85 14.61
N THR A 150 -1.17 -1.15 14.32
CA THR A 150 -0.15 -0.17 13.90
C THR A 150 -0.17 -0.03 12.38
N TYR A 151 -0.06 1.21 11.90
CA TYR A 151 -0.10 1.54 10.48
C TYR A 151 1.24 2.12 10.03
N PHE A 152 1.73 1.65 8.90
CA PHE A 152 2.98 2.10 8.28
C PHE A 152 2.72 2.57 6.85
N TRP A 153 3.30 3.69 6.46
CA TRP A 153 3.42 4.08 5.05
C TRP A 153 4.81 3.70 4.55
N VAL A 154 4.88 2.82 3.56
CA VAL A 154 6.14 2.33 3.00
C VAL A 154 6.30 2.84 1.57
N GLN A 155 7.39 3.56 1.30
CA GLN A 155 7.74 4.02 -0.05
C GLN A 155 9.25 3.95 -0.30
N GLU A 156 9.63 3.77 -1.56
CA GLU A 156 11.04 3.73 -1.97
C GLU A 156 11.60 5.11 -2.34
N GLU A 157 10.73 6.08 -2.60
CA GLU A 157 11.13 7.45 -2.84
C GLU A 157 11.54 8.16 -1.55
N PRO A 158 12.51 9.10 -1.57
CA PRO A 158 12.87 9.92 -0.42
C PRO A 158 11.68 10.59 0.26
N TRP A 159 11.79 10.90 1.56
CA TRP A 159 10.70 11.48 2.36
C TRP A 159 10.12 12.77 1.76
N ASN A 160 10.96 13.60 1.15
CA ASN A 160 10.58 14.84 0.47
C ASN A 160 10.09 14.63 -0.99
N ALA A 161 9.91 13.38 -1.39
CA ALA A 161 9.48 12.94 -2.71
C ALA A 161 8.39 11.85 -2.59
N GLY A 162 8.03 11.25 -3.73
CA GLY A 162 6.99 10.23 -3.77
C GLY A 162 5.62 10.78 -3.36
N ALA A 163 4.84 9.96 -2.66
CA ALA A 163 3.47 10.30 -2.30
C ALA A 163 3.31 10.68 -0.82
N TRP A 164 4.36 10.56 0.01
CA TRP A 164 4.27 10.74 1.45
C TRP A 164 3.61 12.06 1.88
N ALA A 165 4.10 13.21 1.38
CA ALA A 165 3.55 14.51 1.77
C ALA A 165 2.04 14.64 1.46
N PHE A 166 1.61 14.08 0.32
CA PHE A 166 0.20 14.10 -0.07
C PHE A 166 -0.63 13.12 0.78
N ILE A 167 -0.17 11.87 0.93
CA ILE A 167 -0.92 10.81 1.60
C ILE A 167 -0.99 11.03 3.12
N SER A 168 0.10 11.48 3.75
CA SER A 168 0.13 11.75 5.18
C SER A 168 -0.92 12.80 5.57
N SER A 169 -1.11 13.86 4.77
CA SER A 169 -2.13 14.88 5.00
C SER A 169 -3.57 14.31 5.02
N HIS A 170 -3.83 13.29 4.21
CA HIS A 170 -5.14 12.64 4.12
C HIS A 170 -5.36 11.58 5.20
N LEU A 171 -4.30 10.87 5.60
CA LEU A 171 -4.40 9.75 6.54
C LEU A 171 -4.25 10.16 8.00
N ARG A 172 -3.39 11.13 8.34
CA ARG A 172 -3.12 11.55 9.72
C ARG A 172 -4.37 11.94 10.53
N PRO A 173 -5.43 12.55 9.95
CA PRO A 173 -6.67 12.78 10.69
C PRO A 173 -7.34 11.51 11.24
N SER A 174 -7.14 10.36 10.61
CA SER A 174 -7.64 9.06 11.08
C SER A 174 -6.55 8.18 11.71
N LEU A 175 -5.30 8.41 11.33
CA LEU A 175 -4.11 7.67 11.75
C LEU A 175 -3.05 8.64 12.28
N PRO A 176 -3.25 9.26 13.46
CA PRO A 176 -2.30 10.24 13.99
C PRO A 176 -0.91 9.64 14.25
N ALA A 177 -0.84 8.32 14.49
CA ALA A 177 0.40 7.56 14.70
C ALA A 177 0.85 6.79 13.44
N LEU A 178 0.52 7.28 12.23
CA LEU A 178 1.02 6.70 10.97
C LEU A 178 2.53 6.87 10.87
N THR A 179 3.27 5.77 10.87
CA THR A 179 4.75 5.78 10.79
C THR A 179 5.22 5.73 9.34
N TYR A 180 6.13 6.64 8.96
CA TYR A 180 6.80 6.62 7.66
C TYR A 180 7.96 5.64 7.65
N ILE A 181 8.05 4.82 6.61
CA ILE A 181 9.17 3.92 6.32
C ILE A 181 9.62 4.17 4.88
N GLY A 182 10.80 4.74 4.74
CA GLY A 182 11.40 5.04 3.44
C GLY A 182 12.71 5.79 3.60
N PRO A 183 13.38 6.16 2.51
CA PRO A 183 14.63 6.90 2.59
C PRO A 183 14.41 8.28 3.23
N PRO A 184 15.44 8.83 3.90
CA PRO A 184 15.40 10.20 4.43
C PRO A 184 15.29 11.23 3.29
N PRO A 185 15.05 12.51 3.59
CA PRO A 185 15.04 13.55 2.56
C PRO A 185 16.36 13.58 1.79
N LEU A 186 16.28 13.60 0.46
CA LEU A 186 17.44 13.73 -0.42
C LEU A 186 17.35 15.01 -1.25
N PRO A 187 18.50 15.67 -1.55
CA PRO A 187 18.54 16.81 -2.46
C PRO A 187 18.38 16.37 -3.94
N THR A 188 18.41 15.07 -4.21
CA THR A 188 18.27 14.47 -5.55
C THR A 188 17.19 13.38 -5.54
N PRO A 189 16.65 13.00 -6.71
CA PRO A 189 15.60 11.96 -6.77
C PRO A 189 16.05 10.57 -6.29
N ALA A 190 17.34 10.25 -6.42
CA ALA A 190 17.94 8.99 -6.00
C ALA A 190 19.47 9.15 -5.84
N VAL A 191 20.10 8.18 -5.19
CA VAL A 191 21.55 8.03 -5.16
C VAL A 191 22.13 7.66 -6.53
N GLY A 192 23.36 8.08 -6.80
CA GLY A 192 24.01 7.93 -8.12
C GLY A 192 24.74 6.61 -8.35
N THR A 193 24.83 5.73 -7.35
CA THR A 193 25.54 4.45 -7.44
C THR A 193 24.59 3.27 -7.25
N ARG A 194 24.89 2.15 -7.92
CA ARG A 194 24.08 0.94 -7.84
C ARG A 194 24.16 0.32 -6.44
N GLU A 195 25.35 0.34 -5.86
CA GLU A 195 25.65 -0.18 -4.53
C GLU A 195 24.89 0.62 -3.47
N GLY A 196 24.95 1.96 -3.52
CA GLY A 196 24.21 2.82 -2.59
C GLY A 196 22.69 2.62 -2.71
N HIS A 197 22.17 2.43 -3.92
CA HIS A 197 20.74 2.13 -4.10
C HIS A 197 20.36 0.76 -3.51
N ALA A 198 21.24 -0.24 -3.60
CA ALA A 198 21.00 -1.55 -3.00
C ALA A 198 21.01 -1.48 -1.47
N GLU A 199 21.97 -0.75 -0.89
CA GLU A 199 22.08 -0.51 0.56
C GLU A 199 20.86 0.26 1.09
N GLU A 200 20.40 1.29 0.40
CA GLU A 200 19.21 2.05 0.80
C GLU A 200 17.95 1.19 0.82
N ARG A 201 17.77 0.32 -0.19
CA ARG A 201 16.64 -0.62 -0.23
C ARG A 201 16.72 -1.64 0.90
N GLU A 202 17.90 -2.19 1.18
CA GLU A 202 18.09 -3.14 2.28
C GLU A 202 17.84 -2.49 3.64
N ARG A 203 18.32 -1.26 3.82
CA ARG A 203 18.06 -0.46 5.02
C ARG A 203 16.57 -0.20 5.21
N LEU A 204 15.86 0.21 4.16
CA LEU A 204 14.41 0.43 4.19
C LEU A 204 13.67 -0.82 4.69
N LEU A 205 13.96 -1.99 4.11
CA LEU A 205 13.33 -3.24 4.49
C LEU A 205 13.72 -3.65 5.92
N THR A 206 14.97 -3.45 6.33
CA THR A 206 15.42 -3.70 7.70
C THR A 206 14.64 -2.86 8.71
N THR A 207 14.58 -1.53 8.48
CA THR A 207 13.82 -0.60 9.31
C THR A 207 12.32 -0.93 9.34
N LEU A 208 11.74 -1.36 8.22
CA LEU A 208 10.35 -1.82 8.16
C LEU A 208 10.12 -2.94 9.17
N TRP A 209 10.91 -4.01 9.10
CA TRP A 209 10.67 -5.20 9.91
C TRP A 209 11.02 -5.03 11.38
N GLU A 210 12.01 -4.19 11.71
CA GLU A 210 12.26 -3.75 13.09
C GLU A 210 11.04 -3.04 13.67
N ASN A 211 10.49 -2.07 12.94
CA ASN A 211 9.29 -1.34 13.37
C ASN A 211 8.05 -2.23 13.46
N VAL A 212 7.88 -3.21 12.56
CA VAL A 212 6.78 -4.18 12.63
C VAL A 212 6.87 -5.04 13.90
N ARG A 213 8.07 -5.44 14.33
CA ARG A 213 8.27 -6.22 15.57
C ARG A 213 8.07 -5.38 16.83
N GLU A 214 8.48 -4.11 16.80
CA GLU A 214 8.39 -3.20 17.95
C GLU A 214 7.04 -2.46 18.04
N GLY A 215 6.15 -2.63 17.06
CA GLY A 215 4.85 -1.96 17.03
C GLY A 215 4.93 -0.46 16.73
N GLY A 216 6.00 0.01 16.08
CA GLY A 216 6.17 1.41 15.65
C GLY A 216 6.85 2.35 16.66
N ALA A 217 7.63 1.81 17.61
CA ALA A 217 8.39 2.58 18.60
C ALA A 217 9.81 2.99 18.15
N ALA A 218 10.34 2.40 17.08
CA ALA A 218 11.78 2.41 16.79
C ALA A 218 12.29 3.72 16.16
N ASP A 219 11.50 4.40 15.31
CA ASP A 219 11.97 5.58 14.58
C ASP A 219 10.81 6.49 14.16
N ARG A 220 10.66 7.64 14.84
CA ARG A 220 9.79 8.74 14.39
C ARG A 220 10.66 9.83 13.76
N LEU A 221 10.94 9.69 12.47
CA LEU A 221 11.66 10.72 11.69
C LEU A 221 10.91 12.06 11.60
N ASP A 222 9.64 12.11 12.02
CA ASP A 222 8.78 13.30 11.95
C ASP A 222 8.93 14.25 13.17
N GLU A 223 9.84 13.99 14.11
CA GLU A 223 10.11 14.86 15.27
C GLU A 223 11.31 15.82 15.10
N ALA A 224 11.83 15.99 13.87
CA ALA A 224 12.90 16.93 13.53
C ALA A 224 12.41 18.17 12.75
#